data_AF-A0A7X4KIR3-F1
#
_entry.id   AF-A0A7X4KIR3-F1
#
_cell.length_a   1.000
_cell.length_b   1.000
_cell.length_c   1.000
_cell.angle_alpha   90.00
_cell.angle_beta   90.00
_cell.angle_gamma   90.00
#
_symmetry.space_group_name_H-M   'P 1'
#
loop_
_entity.id
_entity.type
_entity.pdbx_description
1 polymer ?
#
loop_
_entity_poly.entity_id
_entity_poly.type
_entity_poly.pdbx_seq_one_letter_code
_entity_poly.pdbx_strand_id
1 'polypeptide(L)'
;MKTRQLLGLGFVLFCGAAVADELADADRFVAAKEYARALPIYAKLAASGNAVAQFHLGELYWYGEGTPADTAKADELFRKAADAGVADARQALQLTPQRAANQAKIDYYVKQYDGADVRLNKFNCVKPAIPVLSTTAEDIKKVTAGIDGWQNCYKGFVSNLTTLLPVGKAIPADLQNVMTDEEITAAVARLDKAYASAAGDAKVEADAMLAAQDAWRERTNSHVVSANAKTASDLALMRAQDEKVRAINRDKGVGFTSPGGAR
;
A
#
# COMPACT_ATOMS: atom_id res chain seq x y z
N MET A 1 -38.28 -88.52 -8.07
CA MET A 1 -37.96 -87.34 -7.24
C MET A 1 -36.46 -87.29 -6.98
N LYS A 2 -35.74 -86.36 -7.61
CA LYS A 2 -34.76 -85.47 -6.94
C LYS A 2 -34.14 -84.52 -7.97
N THR A 3 -34.09 -83.28 -7.53
CA THR A 3 -34.09 -82.04 -8.31
C THR A 3 -32.65 -81.56 -8.49
N ARG A 4 -32.35 -81.00 -9.68
CA ARG A 4 -31.13 -80.23 -9.95
C ARG A 4 -31.03 -79.03 -8.99
N GLN A 5 -29.84 -78.74 -8.48
CA GLN A 5 -29.49 -77.39 -8.01
C GLN A 5 -28.15 -76.97 -8.61
N LEU A 6 -28.26 -75.99 -9.51
CA LEU A 6 -27.21 -75.06 -9.90
C LEU A 6 -27.02 -74.08 -8.73
N LEU A 7 -25.79 -73.91 -8.23
CA LEU A 7 -25.42 -72.75 -7.41
C LEU A 7 -24.66 -71.78 -8.30
N GLY A 8 -25.30 -70.63 -8.54
CA GLY A 8 -24.77 -69.54 -9.34
C GLY A 8 -23.71 -68.74 -8.60
N LEU A 9 -22.71 -68.29 -9.35
CA LEU A 9 -21.84 -67.17 -8.99
C LEU A 9 -22.70 -65.90 -8.84
N GLY A 10 -22.88 -65.44 -7.62
CA GLY A 10 -23.35 -64.08 -7.34
C GLY A 10 -22.16 -63.12 -7.31
N PHE A 11 -21.84 -62.52 -8.46
CA PHE A 11 -20.94 -61.37 -8.53
C PHE A 11 -21.74 -60.13 -8.08
N VAL A 12 -21.56 -59.71 -6.82
CA VAL A 12 -22.20 -58.50 -6.30
C VAL A 12 -21.50 -57.29 -6.90
N LEU A 13 -22.15 -56.71 -7.90
CA LEU A 13 -21.79 -55.44 -8.53
C LEU A 13 -22.33 -54.31 -7.64
N PHE A 14 -21.54 -53.85 -6.66
CA PHE A 14 -21.94 -52.75 -5.78
C PHE A 14 -21.45 -51.40 -6.33
N CYS A 15 -22.40 -50.67 -6.92
CA CYS A 15 -22.53 -49.22 -7.08
C CYS A 15 -21.28 -48.32 -7.21
N GLY A 16 -20.93 -47.97 -8.45
CA GLY A 16 -20.13 -46.76 -8.75
C GLY A 16 -20.92 -45.43 -8.66
N ALA A 17 -22.26 -45.47 -8.57
CA ALA A 17 -23.10 -44.26 -8.62
C ALA A 17 -23.19 -43.50 -7.29
N ALA A 18 -23.28 -44.19 -6.15
CA ALA A 18 -23.48 -43.54 -4.84
C ALA A 18 -22.25 -42.75 -4.35
N VAL A 19 -21.05 -43.15 -4.76
CA VAL A 19 -19.79 -42.45 -4.42
C VAL A 19 -19.57 -41.16 -5.22
N ALA A 20 -20.20 -41.04 -6.40
CA ALA A 20 -20.11 -39.83 -7.21
C ALA A 20 -20.91 -38.67 -6.58
N ASP A 21 -22.07 -38.97 -5.99
CA ASP A 21 -22.89 -37.96 -5.30
C ASP A 21 -22.21 -37.42 -4.03
N GLU A 22 -21.52 -38.27 -3.26
CA GLU A 22 -20.81 -37.83 -2.05
C GLU A 22 -19.65 -36.88 -2.36
N LEU A 23 -18.89 -37.13 -3.43
CA LEU A 23 -17.78 -36.24 -3.82
C LEU A 23 -18.31 -34.86 -4.22
N ALA A 24 -19.36 -34.81 -5.03
CA ALA A 24 -19.98 -33.56 -5.47
C ALA A 24 -20.57 -32.76 -4.29
N ASP A 25 -21.11 -33.42 -3.28
CA ASP A 25 -21.59 -32.75 -2.07
C ASP A 25 -20.44 -32.18 -1.24
N ALA A 26 -19.30 -32.88 -1.13
CA ALA A 26 -18.10 -32.35 -0.48
C ALA A 26 -17.57 -31.09 -1.21
N ASP A 27 -17.50 -31.14 -2.55
CA ASP A 27 -17.07 -30.01 -3.37
C ASP A 27 -18.00 -28.79 -3.20
N ARG A 28 -19.32 -29.02 -3.09
CA ARG A 28 -20.29 -27.96 -2.77
C ARG A 28 -20.05 -27.37 -1.38
N PHE A 29 -19.72 -28.17 -0.38
CA PHE A 29 -19.39 -27.67 0.95
C PHE A 29 -18.11 -26.84 0.92
N VAL A 30 -17.07 -27.24 0.19
CA VAL A 30 -15.87 -26.42 0.00
C VAL A 30 -16.20 -25.09 -0.68
N ALA A 31 -16.97 -25.12 -1.77
CA ALA A 31 -17.40 -23.90 -2.46
C ALA A 31 -18.22 -22.95 -1.56
N ALA A 32 -18.97 -23.52 -0.60
CA ALA A 32 -19.72 -22.78 0.42
C ALA A 32 -18.88 -22.43 1.67
N LYS A 33 -17.58 -22.80 1.72
CA LYS A 33 -16.67 -22.61 2.86
C LYS A 33 -17.10 -23.36 4.13
N GLU A 34 -17.86 -24.42 3.95
CA GLU A 34 -18.35 -25.31 5.01
C GLU A 34 -17.37 -26.49 5.21
N TYR A 35 -16.08 -26.18 5.36
CA TYR A 35 -15.00 -27.17 5.38
C TYR A 35 -15.20 -28.29 6.43
N ALA A 36 -15.79 -27.95 7.58
CA ALA A 36 -16.11 -28.93 8.63
C ALA A 36 -17.07 -30.03 8.15
N ARG A 37 -17.92 -29.76 7.15
CA ARG A 37 -18.82 -30.73 6.54
C ARG A 37 -18.15 -31.50 5.40
N ALA A 38 -17.25 -30.85 4.65
CA ALA A 38 -16.50 -31.49 3.57
C ALA A 38 -15.45 -32.50 4.07
N LEU A 39 -14.71 -32.14 5.12
CA LEU A 39 -13.62 -32.93 5.71
C LEU A 39 -13.95 -34.41 5.93
N PRO A 40 -15.02 -34.79 6.65
CA PRO A 40 -15.33 -36.20 6.89
C PRO A 40 -15.69 -36.95 5.60
N ILE A 41 -16.29 -36.28 4.61
CA ILE A 41 -16.66 -36.89 3.33
C ILE A 41 -15.41 -37.18 2.50
N TYR A 42 -14.53 -36.20 2.33
CA TYR A 42 -13.25 -36.43 1.65
C TYR A 42 -12.40 -37.47 2.38
N ALA A 43 -12.35 -37.45 3.72
CA ALA A 43 -11.61 -38.46 4.49
C ALA A 43 -12.13 -39.89 4.22
N LYS A 44 -13.44 -40.08 4.20
CA LYS A 44 -14.08 -41.38 3.87
C LYS A 44 -13.73 -41.83 2.45
N LEU A 45 -13.88 -40.94 1.46
CA LEU A 45 -13.63 -41.27 0.05
C LEU A 45 -12.14 -41.50 -0.22
N ALA A 46 -11.26 -40.69 0.38
CA ALA A 46 -9.81 -40.81 0.27
C ALA A 46 -9.30 -42.14 0.86
N ALA A 47 -9.86 -42.56 2.00
CA ALA A 47 -9.58 -43.86 2.62
C ALA A 47 -10.04 -45.04 1.73
N SER A 48 -11.06 -44.82 0.91
CA SER A 48 -11.54 -45.80 -0.08
C SER A 48 -10.74 -45.78 -1.40
N GLY A 49 -9.66 -44.99 -1.47
CA GLY A 49 -8.78 -44.91 -2.63
C GLY A 49 -9.23 -43.93 -3.72
N ASN A 50 -10.24 -43.09 -3.47
CA ASN A 50 -10.63 -42.08 -4.44
C ASN A 50 -9.54 -41.00 -4.54
N ALA A 51 -8.86 -40.94 -5.69
CA ALA A 51 -7.72 -40.05 -5.90
C ALA A 51 -8.08 -38.55 -5.88
N VAL A 52 -9.28 -38.19 -6.35
CA VAL A 52 -9.77 -36.80 -6.32
C VAL A 52 -10.04 -36.37 -4.88
N ALA A 53 -10.67 -37.24 -4.07
CA ALA A 53 -10.87 -36.97 -2.65
C ALA A 53 -9.54 -36.92 -1.87
N GLN A 54 -8.55 -37.73 -2.23
CA GLN A 54 -7.20 -37.63 -1.66
C GLN A 54 -6.59 -36.26 -1.95
N PHE A 55 -6.70 -35.79 -3.20
CA PHE A 55 -6.23 -34.47 -3.58
C PHE A 55 -6.92 -33.35 -2.77
N HIS A 56 -8.25 -33.29 -2.77
CA HIS A 56 -8.96 -32.23 -2.03
C HIS A 56 -8.77 -32.31 -0.51
N LEU A 57 -8.70 -33.51 0.08
CA LEU A 57 -8.33 -33.64 1.48
C LEU A 57 -6.92 -33.10 1.75
N GLY A 58 -6.00 -33.34 0.81
CA GLY A 58 -4.65 -32.79 0.85
C GLY A 58 -4.66 -31.26 0.84
N GLU A 59 -5.48 -30.63 0.00
CA GLU A 59 -5.64 -29.17 -0.04
C GLU A 59 -6.15 -28.62 1.30
N LEU A 60 -7.16 -29.26 1.91
CA LEU A 60 -7.67 -28.83 3.21
C LEU A 60 -6.61 -28.88 4.32
N TYR A 61 -5.76 -29.91 4.33
CA TYR A 61 -4.61 -29.97 5.24
C TYR A 61 -3.50 -28.99 4.86
N TRP A 62 -3.28 -28.74 3.57
CA TRP A 62 -2.22 -27.85 3.11
C TRP A 62 -2.50 -26.39 3.45
N TYR A 63 -3.76 -25.96 3.30
CA TYR A 63 -4.21 -24.61 3.61
C TYR A 63 -4.64 -24.45 5.07
N GLY A 64 -4.98 -25.54 5.76
CA GLY A 64 -5.54 -25.48 7.11
C GLY A 64 -7.00 -25.04 7.14
N GLU A 65 -7.79 -25.50 6.16
CA GLU A 65 -9.19 -25.12 6.01
C GLU A 65 -10.10 -26.13 6.71
N GLY A 66 -10.75 -25.69 7.80
CA GLY A 66 -11.53 -26.56 8.68
C GLY A 66 -10.69 -27.51 9.55
N THR A 67 -9.36 -27.44 9.44
CA THR A 67 -8.40 -28.27 10.19
C THR A 67 -7.10 -27.49 10.41
N PRO A 68 -6.28 -27.78 11.44
CA PRO A 68 -4.93 -27.22 11.49
C PRO A 68 -4.13 -27.61 10.25
N ALA A 69 -3.32 -26.68 9.72
CA ALA A 69 -2.45 -26.98 8.60
C ALA A 69 -1.47 -28.11 8.96
N ASP A 70 -1.35 -29.10 8.08
CA ASP A 70 -0.48 -30.27 8.23
C ASP A 70 0.15 -30.61 6.87
N THR A 71 1.32 -30.01 6.61
CA THR A 71 2.06 -30.18 5.35
C THR A 71 2.46 -31.62 5.11
N ALA A 72 2.80 -32.37 6.17
CA ALA A 72 3.23 -33.77 6.03
C ALA A 72 2.06 -34.65 5.57
N LYS A 73 0.88 -34.44 6.16
CA LYS A 73 -0.34 -35.13 5.77
C LYS A 73 -0.81 -34.75 4.37
N ALA A 74 -0.72 -33.46 4.02
CA ALA A 74 -1.00 -32.99 2.67
C ALA A 74 -0.08 -33.67 1.64
N ASP A 75 1.23 -33.71 1.88
CA ASP A 75 2.19 -34.37 0.99
C ASP A 75 1.92 -35.86 0.81
N GLU A 76 1.51 -36.57 1.87
CA GLU A 76 1.12 -37.98 1.77
C GLU A 76 -0.09 -38.16 0.84
N LEU A 77 -1.12 -37.34 1.02
CA LEU A 77 -2.35 -37.38 0.24
C LEU A 77 -2.13 -36.98 -1.22
N PHE A 78 -1.36 -35.92 -1.46
CA PHE A 78 -0.99 -35.51 -2.81
C PHE A 78 -0.14 -36.56 -3.53
N ARG A 79 0.78 -37.24 -2.83
CA ARG A 79 1.56 -38.34 -3.43
C ARG A 79 0.65 -39.47 -3.90
N LYS A 80 -0.31 -39.91 -3.06
CA LYS A 80 -1.28 -40.95 -3.46
C LYS A 80 -2.13 -40.52 -4.66
N ALA A 81 -2.62 -39.29 -4.67
CA ALA A 81 -3.41 -38.75 -5.78
C ALA A 81 -2.57 -38.62 -7.08
N ALA A 82 -1.32 -38.16 -6.97
CA ALA A 82 -0.39 -38.05 -8.08
C ALA A 82 -0.02 -39.41 -8.69
N ASP A 83 0.23 -40.42 -7.84
CA ASP A 83 0.50 -41.80 -8.26
C ASP A 83 -0.71 -42.41 -8.99
N ALA A 84 -1.92 -41.98 -8.65
CA ALA A 84 -3.17 -42.34 -9.32
C ALA A 84 -3.49 -41.46 -10.56
N GLY A 85 -2.59 -40.56 -10.95
CA GLY A 85 -2.68 -39.77 -12.18
C GLY A 85 -3.37 -38.41 -12.07
N VAL A 86 -3.70 -37.93 -10.85
CA VAL A 86 -4.23 -36.58 -10.65
C VAL A 86 -3.14 -35.55 -10.96
N ALA A 87 -3.30 -34.81 -12.05
CA ALA A 87 -2.29 -33.87 -12.52
C ALA A 87 -2.03 -32.75 -11.50
N ASP A 88 -3.09 -32.19 -10.92
CA ASP A 88 -3.01 -31.09 -9.96
C ASP A 88 -2.26 -31.49 -8.69
N ALA A 89 -2.37 -32.76 -8.26
CA ALA A 89 -1.63 -33.28 -7.12
C ALA A 89 -0.10 -33.27 -7.36
N ARG A 90 0.37 -33.49 -8.59
CA ARG A 90 1.79 -33.38 -8.93
C ARG A 90 2.29 -31.94 -8.86
N GLN A 91 1.45 -30.97 -9.21
CA GLN A 91 1.77 -29.56 -9.07
C GLN A 91 1.77 -29.15 -7.59
N ALA A 92 0.77 -29.58 -6.82
CA ALA A 92 0.68 -29.30 -5.38
C ALA A 92 1.94 -29.76 -4.62
N LEU A 93 2.45 -30.97 -4.91
CA LEU A 93 3.71 -31.48 -4.32
C LEU A 93 4.94 -30.59 -4.57
N GLN A 94 4.96 -29.83 -5.67
CA GLN A 94 6.05 -28.90 -5.95
C GLN A 94 5.90 -27.59 -5.15
N LEU A 95 4.67 -27.23 -4.81
CA LEU A 95 4.32 -25.99 -4.12
C LEU A 95 4.29 -26.16 -2.60
N THR A 96 4.09 -27.36 -2.06
CA THR A 96 4.03 -27.60 -0.60
C THR A 96 5.22 -27.03 0.16
N PRO A 97 6.48 -27.30 -0.24
CA PRO A 97 7.66 -26.73 0.42
C PRO A 97 7.72 -25.20 0.32
N GLN A 98 7.26 -24.64 -0.81
CA GLN A 98 7.28 -23.20 -1.06
C GLN A 98 6.29 -22.48 -0.15
N ARG A 99 5.08 -23.02 0.02
CA ARG A 99 4.09 -22.47 0.95
C ARG A 99 4.61 -22.54 2.38
N ALA A 100 5.14 -23.69 2.80
CA ALA A 100 5.69 -23.86 4.15
C ALA A 100 6.82 -22.86 4.45
N ALA A 101 7.75 -22.66 3.50
CA ALA A 101 8.83 -21.68 3.62
C ALA A 101 8.34 -20.21 3.66
N ASN A 102 7.17 -19.93 3.07
CA ASN A 102 6.60 -18.60 2.97
C ASN A 102 5.47 -18.32 3.97
N GLN A 103 5.12 -19.27 4.85
CA GLN A 103 3.99 -19.14 5.77
C GLN A 103 4.01 -17.84 6.59
N ALA A 104 5.19 -17.45 7.10
CA ALA A 104 5.34 -16.21 7.86
C ALA A 104 5.08 -14.96 7.01
N LYS A 105 5.44 -14.96 5.72
CA LYS A 105 5.16 -13.84 4.81
C LYS A 105 3.68 -13.79 4.45
N ILE A 106 3.05 -14.94 4.22
CA ILE A 106 1.61 -15.04 3.99
C ILE A 106 0.86 -14.46 5.19
N ASP A 107 1.21 -14.89 6.41
CA ASP A 107 0.64 -14.36 7.64
C ASP A 107 0.87 -12.85 7.80
N TYR A 108 2.04 -12.35 7.40
CA TYR A 108 2.31 -10.92 7.39
C TYR A 108 1.31 -10.17 6.49
N TYR A 109 1.18 -10.55 5.21
CA TYR A 109 0.26 -9.87 4.28
C TYR A 109 -1.21 -10.00 4.68
N VAL A 110 -1.63 -11.18 5.17
CA VAL A 110 -3.01 -11.46 5.53
C VAL A 110 -3.39 -10.79 6.87
N LYS A 111 -2.51 -10.81 7.87
CA LYS A 111 -2.87 -10.49 9.26
C LYS A 111 -2.15 -9.26 9.83
N GLN A 112 -0.96 -8.94 9.35
CA GLN A 112 -0.07 -7.97 10.04
C GLN A 112 0.30 -6.75 9.21
N TYR A 113 0.10 -6.75 7.89
CA TYR A 113 0.46 -5.63 7.03
C TYR A 113 -0.16 -4.32 7.54
N ASP A 114 0.68 -3.32 7.75
CA ASP A 114 0.37 -2.03 8.38
C ASP A 114 0.69 -0.82 7.48
N GLY A 115 1.20 -1.10 6.27
CA GLY A 115 1.61 -0.11 5.28
C GLY A 115 2.77 0.78 5.73
N ALA A 116 3.59 0.36 6.70
CA ALA A 116 4.70 1.18 7.18
C ALA A 116 5.67 1.58 6.06
N ASP A 117 5.81 0.76 5.03
CA ASP A 117 6.62 0.94 3.82
C ASP A 117 6.05 1.99 2.85
N VAL A 118 4.74 2.25 2.88
CA VAL A 118 4.06 3.20 1.99
C VAL A 118 3.66 4.51 2.65
N ARG A 119 4.10 4.76 3.89
CA ARG A 119 3.86 6.03 4.60
C ARG A 119 4.83 7.13 4.13
N LEU A 120 4.35 8.37 4.11
CA LEU A 120 5.13 9.55 3.69
C LEU A 120 6.48 9.67 4.41
N ASN A 121 6.55 9.31 5.69
CA ASN A 121 7.78 9.36 6.48
C ASN A 121 8.89 8.44 5.95
N LYS A 122 8.58 7.39 5.19
CA LYS A 122 9.59 6.54 4.52
C LYS A 122 10.27 7.22 3.34
N PHE A 123 9.60 8.20 2.73
CA PHE A 123 10.12 8.93 1.58
C PHE A 123 11.06 10.08 1.98
N ASN A 124 11.28 10.26 3.30
CA ASN A 124 12.19 11.27 3.85
C ASN A 124 11.89 12.70 3.36
N CYS A 125 10.62 13.04 3.15
CA CYS A 125 10.23 14.40 2.80
C CYS A 125 10.50 15.35 3.97
N VAL A 126 11.55 16.16 3.85
CA VAL A 126 11.99 17.08 4.90
C VAL A 126 10.94 18.17 5.08
N LYS A 127 10.27 18.17 6.23
CA LYS A 127 9.28 19.18 6.58
C LYS A 127 9.96 20.54 6.81
N PRO A 128 9.61 21.59 6.05
CA PRO A 128 10.22 22.89 6.20
C PRO A 128 9.72 23.58 7.48
N ALA A 129 10.60 24.35 8.11
CA ALA A 129 10.18 25.29 9.16
C ALA A 129 9.59 26.54 8.49
N ILE A 130 8.27 26.69 8.58
CA ILE A 130 7.57 27.89 8.09
C ILE A 130 7.35 28.83 9.28
N PRO A 131 8.05 29.98 9.35
CA PRO A 131 7.86 30.93 10.43
C PRO A 131 6.50 31.64 10.29
N VAL A 132 6.08 32.34 11.34
CA VAL A 132 4.89 33.20 11.26
C VAL A 132 5.11 34.31 10.22
N LEU A 133 6.29 34.91 10.20
CA LEU A 133 6.62 36.04 9.35
C LEU A 133 8.10 35.97 8.94
N SER A 134 8.39 36.30 7.68
CA SER A 134 9.76 36.61 7.23
C SER A 134 9.86 38.09 6.90
N THR A 135 10.92 38.75 7.38
CA THR A 135 11.13 40.20 7.17
C THR A 135 12.33 40.49 6.27
N THR A 136 13.18 39.50 6.00
CA THR A 136 14.34 39.62 5.13
C THR A 136 14.15 38.83 3.83
N ALA A 137 14.74 39.32 2.74
CA ALA A 137 14.71 38.60 1.46
C ALA A 137 15.41 37.24 1.53
N GLU A 138 16.43 37.10 2.37
CA GLU A 138 17.16 35.85 2.59
C GLU A 138 16.28 34.80 3.29
N ASP A 139 15.56 35.19 4.35
CA ASP A 139 14.61 34.31 5.03
C ASP A 139 13.47 33.89 4.11
N ILE A 140 12.94 34.82 3.30
CA ILE A 140 11.90 34.52 2.31
C ILE A 140 12.40 33.45 1.34
N LYS A 141 13.58 33.66 0.75
CA LYS A 141 14.19 32.70 -0.18
C LYS A 141 14.39 31.33 0.46
N LYS A 142 14.89 31.27 1.70
CA LYS A 142 15.14 30.01 2.42
C LYS A 142 13.85 29.25 2.71
N VAL A 143 12.82 29.93 3.22
CA VAL A 143 11.52 29.32 3.51
C VAL A 143 10.85 28.82 2.23
N THR A 144 10.84 29.64 1.17
CA THR A 144 10.32 29.23 -0.14
C THR A 144 11.03 27.98 -0.68
N ALA A 145 12.36 27.95 -0.66
CA ALA A 145 13.11 26.78 -1.12
C ALA A 145 12.79 25.51 -0.32
N GLY A 146 12.60 25.63 1.01
CA GLY A 146 12.19 24.51 1.85
C GLY A 146 10.79 23.99 1.50
N ILE A 147 9.83 24.89 1.28
CA ILE A 147 8.47 24.54 0.84
C ILE A 147 8.50 23.84 -0.51
N ASP A 148 9.21 24.40 -1.49
CA ASP A 148 9.32 23.82 -2.84
C ASP A 148 9.95 22.42 -2.79
N GLY A 149 11.01 22.25 -1.98
CA GLY A 149 11.66 20.95 -1.77
C GLY A 149 10.70 19.91 -1.21
N TRP A 150 9.93 20.27 -0.18
CA TRP A 150 8.93 19.37 0.40
C TRP A 150 7.80 19.05 -0.59
N GLN A 151 7.28 20.05 -1.31
CA GLN A 151 6.22 19.85 -2.30
C GLN A 151 6.66 18.91 -3.44
N ASN A 152 7.90 19.05 -3.90
CA ASN A 152 8.46 18.16 -4.92
C ASN A 152 8.59 16.72 -4.40
N CYS A 153 9.04 16.54 -3.16
CA CYS A 153 9.07 15.22 -2.53
C CYS A 153 7.66 14.61 -2.40
N TYR A 154 6.69 15.38 -1.90
CA TYR A 154 5.31 14.96 -1.75
C TYR A 154 4.67 14.54 -3.09
N LYS A 155 4.92 15.29 -4.17
CA LYS A 155 4.46 14.91 -5.52
C LYS A 155 5.06 13.55 -5.95
N GLY A 156 6.34 13.33 -5.69
CA GLY A 156 7.00 12.04 -5.95
C GLY A 156 6.35 10.89 -5.16
N PHE A 157 6.06 11.13 -3.87
CA PHE A 157 5.33 10.19 -3.03
C PHE A 157 3.94 9.84 -3.61
N VAL A 158 3.12 10.84 -3.96
CA VAL A 158 1.79 10.62 -4.55
C VAL A 158 1.89 9.84 -5.87
N SER A 159 2.89 10.17 -6.70
CA SER A 159 3.16 9.44 -7.94
C SER A 159 3.46 7.97 -7.66
N ASN A 160 4.33 7.67 -6.69
CA ASN A 160 4.68 6.30 -6.31
C ASN A 160 3.46 5.53 -5.80
N LEU A 161 2.63 6.13 -4.93
CA LEU A 161 1.38 5.49 -4.48
C LEU A 161 0.46 5.15 -5.65
N THR A 162 0.34 6.04 -6.63
CA THR A 162 -0.52 5.82 -7.80
C THR A 162 0.00 4.68 -8.67
N THR A 163 1.32 4.52 -8.80
CA THR A 163 1.92 3.42 -9.59
C THR A 163 1.71 2.03 -8.96
N LEU A 164 1.43 1.97 -7.66
CA LEU A 164 1.22 0.73 -6.92
C LEU A 164 -0.22 0.21 -7.02
N LEU A 165 -1.10 0.90 -7.77
CA LEU A 165 -2.47 0.47 -8.01
C LEU A 165 -2.60 -0.45 -9.25
N PRO A 166 -3.46 -1.49 -9.20
CA PRO A 166 -4.20 -1.97 -8.03
C PRO A 166 -3.27 -2.61 -6.99
N VAL A 167 -3.56 -2.41 -5.70
CA VAL A 167 -2.66 -2.79 -4.59
C VAL A 167 -2.32 -4.27 -4.54
N GLY A 168 -3.14 -5.15 -5.14
CA GLY A 168 -2.85 -6.58 -5.23
C GLY A 168 -1.53 -6.90 -5.94
N LYS A 169 -1.02 -5.99 -6.80
CA LYS A 169 0.31 -6.13 -7.41
C LYS A 169 1.46 -6.01 -6.42
N ALA A 170 1.22 -5.49 -5.22
CA ALA A 170 2.24 -5.38 -4.17
C ALA A 170 2.43 -6.68 -3.38
N ILE A 171 1.56 -7.69 -3.55
CA ILE A 171 1.80 -9.04 -3.04
C ILE A 171 2.85 -9.70 -3.96
N PRO A 172 3.99 -10.18 -3.44
CA PRO A 172 5.02 -10.85 -4.23
C PRO A 172 4.45 -12.04 -5.03
N ALA A 173 4.86 -12.19 -6.30
CA ALA A 173 4.33 -13.22 -7.19
C ALA A 173 4.59 -14.65 -6.70
N ASP A 174 5.71 -14.87 -6.00
CA ASP A 174 6.04 -16.14 -5.35
C ASP A 174 5.07 -16.48 -4.22
N LEU A 175 4.48 -15.47 -3.56
CA LEU A 175 3.41 -15.70 -2.58
C LEU A 175 2.07 -15.97 -3.23
N GLN A 176 1.72 -15.24 -4.29
CA GLN A 176 0.43 -15.42 -4.98
C GLN A 176 0.21 -16.86 -5.45
N ASN A 177 1.27 -17.54 -5.90
CA ASN A 177 1.20 -18.92 -6.38
C ASN A 177 0.96 -19.97 -5.29
N VAL A 178 1.11 -19.60 -4.02
CA VAL A 178 0.99 -20.53 -2.88
C VAL A 178 -0.10 -20.12 -1.90
N MET A 179 -0.78 -18.99 -2.13
CA MET A 179 -1.88 -18.49 -1.29
C MET A 179 -3.24 -18.98 -1.79
N THR A 180 -4.21 -19.13 -0.90
CA THR A 180 -5.61 -19.33 -1.30
C THR A 180 -6.23 -18.03 -1.81
N ASP A 181 -7.35 -18.13 -2.53
CA ASP A 181 -8.13 -16.96 -2.95
C ASP A 181 -8.60 -16.14 -1.74
N GLU A 182 -8.91 -16.79 -0.62
CA GLU A 182 -9.25 -16.15 0.65
C GLU A 182 -8.08 -15.34 1.21
N GLU A 183 -6.89 -15.92 1.23
CA GLU A 183 -5.69 -15.25 1.70
C GLU A 183 -5.33 -14.06 0.81
N ILE A 184 -5.42 -14.21 -0.51
CA ILE A 184 -5.20 -13.11 -1.46
C ILE A 184 -6.23 -12.01 -1.22
N THR A 185 -7.52 -12.36 -1.11
CA THR A 185 -8.59 -11.38 -0.87
C THR A 185 -8.38 -10.64 0.45
N ALA A 186 -8.05 -11.36 1.52
CA ALA A 186 -7.79 -10.76 2.83
C ALA A 186 -6.55 -9.86 2.80
N ALA A 187 -5.48 -10.29 2.14
CA ALA A 187 -4.29 -9.48 1.95
C ALA A 187 -4.62 -8.20 1.16
N VAL A 188 -5.26 -8.31 -0.02
CA VAL A 188 -5.65 -7.15 -0.84
C VAL A 188 -6.49 -6.16 -0.05
N ALA A 189 -7.52 -6.63 0.68
CA ALA A 189 -8.34 -5.75 1.51
C ALA A 189 -7.52 -5.03 2.60
N ARG A 190 -6.50 -5.69 3.14
CA ARG A 190 -5.59 -5.11 4.13
C ARG A 190 -4.65 -4.07 3.50
N LEU A 191 -4.09 -4.37 2.33
CA LEU A 191 -3.30 -3.42 1.57
C LEU A 191 -4.14 -2.20 1.20
N ASP A 192 -5.36 -2.37 0.68
CA ASP A 192 -6.25 -1.26 0.32
C ASP A 192 -6.48 -0.32 1.51
N LYS A 193 -6.79 -0.90 2.68
CA LYS A 193 -6.98 -0.14 3.91
C LYS A 193 -5.72 0.63 4.32
N ALA A 194 -4.56 -0.02 4.27
CA ALA A 194 -3.29 0.59 4.64
C ALA A 194 -2.88 1.71 3.68
N TYR A 195 -3.07 1.53 2.38
CA TYR A 195 -2.81 2.55 1.36
C TYR A 195 -3.76 3.74 1.49
N ALA A 196 -5.05 3.49 1.72
CA ALA A 196 -6.02 4.54 1.98
C ALA A 196 -5.67 5.35 3.24
N SER A 197 -5.22 4.68 4.31
CA SER A 197 -4.73 5.35 5.52
C SER A 197 -3.50 6.19 5.24
N ALA A 198 -2.49 5.64 4.55
CA ALA A 198 -1.27 6.35 4.23
C ALA A 198 -1.52 7.58 3.34
N ALA A 199 -2.40 7.47 2.34
CA ALA A 199 -2.82 8.57 1.50
C ALA A 199 -3.60 9.63 2.30
N GLY A 200 -4.47 9.21 3.21
CA GLY A 200 -5.22 10.08 4.11
C GLY A 200 -4.31 10.89 5.05
N ASP A 201 -3.37 10.21 5.73
CA ASP A 201 -2.41 10.85 6.63
C ASP A 201 -1.52 11.85 5.87
N ALA A 202 -1.02 11.45 4.70
CA ALA A 202 -0.20 12.32 3.85
C ALA A 202 -0.99 13.54 3.35
N LYS A 203 -2.28 13.36 3.02
CA LYS A 203 -3.16 14.47 2.65
C LYS A 203 -3.35 15.45 3.80
N VAL A 204 -3.59 14.98 5.03
CA VAL A 204 -3.70 15.85 6.21
C VAL A 204 -2.44 16.67 6.42
N GLU A 205 -1.27 16.04 6.28
CA GLU A 205 0.01 16.75 6.38
C GLU A 205 0.19 17.79 5.26
N ALA A 206 -0.22 17.46 4.04
CA ALA A 206 -0.16 18.38 2.91
C ALA A 206 -1.10 19.57 3.05
N ASP A 207 -2.34 19.35 3.48
CA ASP A 207 -3.31 20.41 3.72
C ASP A 207 -2.80 21.36 4.83
N ALA A 208 -2.21 20.82 5.89
CA ALA A 208 -1.58 21.62 6.95
C ALA A 208 -0.37 22.43 6.44
N MET A 209 0.43 21.85 5.56
CA MET A 209 1.58 22.53 4.95
C MET A 209 1.16 23.69 4.04
N LEU A 210 0.14 23.47 3.21
CA LEU A 210 -0.43 24.50 2.33
C LEU A 210 -1.04 25.64 3.15
N ALA A 211 -1.81 25.34 4.19
CA ALA A 211 -2.36 26.36 5.08
C ALA A 211 -1.27 27.18 5.78
N ALA A 212 -0.19 26.54 6.25
CA ALA A 212 0.95 27.22 6.85
C ALA A 212 1.67 28.14 5.84
N GLN A 213 1.88 27.64 4.61
CA GLN A 213 2.46 28.42 3.51
C GLN A 213 1.61 29.65 3.19
N ASP A 214 0.30 29.50 3.02
CA ASP A 214 -0.59 30.60 2.65
C ASP A 214 -0.62 31.68 3.74
N ALA A 215 -0.75 31.27 5.00
CA ALA A 215 -0.73 32.19 6.13
C ALA A 215 0.61 32.94 6.27
N TRP A 216 1.73 32.24 6.02
CA TRP A 216 3.06 32.87 6.00
C TRP A 216 3.22 33.84 4.83
N ARG A 217 2.78 33.47 3.63
CA ARG A 217 2.84 34.33 2.43
C ARG A 217 2.01 35.60 2.60
N GLU A 218 0.80 35.48 3.14
CA GLU A 218 -0.07 36.62 3.39
C GLU A 218 0.59 37.65 4.33
N ARG A 219 1.05 37.19 5.50
CA ARG A 219 1.70 38.07 6.49
C ARG A 219 3.00 38.67 5.97
N THR A 220 3.83 37.85 5.31
CA THR A 220 5.12 38.27 4.75
C THR A 220 4.94 39.30 3.63
N ASN A 221 4.02 39.06 2.69
CA ASN A 221 3.73 40.02 1.62
C ASN A 221 3.18 41.33 2.18
N SER A 222 2.26 41.26 3.15
CA SER A 222 1.72 42.45 3.82
C SER A 222 2.80 43.27 4.52
N HIS A 223 3.75 42.61 5.19
CA HIS A 223 4.90 43.26 5.80
C HIS A 223 5.80 43.93 4.76
N VAL A 224 6.17 43.21 3.69
CA VAL A 224 7.03 43.74 2.62
C VAL A 224 6.39 44.95 1.94
N VAL A 225 5.09 44.90 1.64
CA VAL A 225 4.36 46.05 1.07
C VAL A 225 4.37 47.23 2.03
N SER A 226 4.07 47.00 3.31
CA SER A 226 4.07 48.06 4.34
C SER A 226 5.45 48.67 4.55
N ALA A 227 6.50 47.85 4.58
CA ALA A 227 7.88 48.29 4.71
C ALA A 227 8.31 49.14 3.50
N ASN A 228 8.01 48.68 2.29
CA ASN A 228 8.30 49.42 1.06
C ASN A 228 7.56 50.76 1.00
N ALA A 229 6.28 50.80 1.40
CA ALA A 229 5.51 52.03 1.45
C ALA A 229 6.11 53.04 2.45
N LYS A 230 6.55 52.56 3.62
CA LYS A 230 7.25 53.39 4.60
C LYS A 230 8.58 53.92 4.05
N THR A 231 9.41 53.07 3.45
CA THR A 231 10.68 53.49 2.84
C THR A 231 10.46 54.53 1.73
N ALA A 232 9.41 54.39 0.91
CA ALA A 232 9.06 55.36 -0.11
C ALA A 232 8.63 56.71 0.50
N SER A 233 7.83 56.68 1.58
CA SER A 233 7.42 57.87 2.33
C SER A 233 8.62 58.57 2.97
N ASP A 234 9.52 57.83 3.62
CA ASP A 234 10.72 58.36 4.25
C ASP A 234 11.65 59.01 3.21
N LEU A 235 11.84 58.36 2.05
CA LEU A 235 12.62 58.89 0.94
C LEU A 235 12.00 60.16 0.33
N ALA A 236 10.67 60.24 0.23
CA ALA A 236 9.97 61.43 -0.24
C ALA A 236 10.14 62.60 0.74
N LEU A 237 10.08 62.34 2.05
CA LEU A 237 10.33 63.35 3.08
C LEU A 237 11.76 63.89 3.02
N MET A 238 12.76 63.01 2.86
CA MET A 238 14.16 63.41 2.70
C MET A 238 14.36 64.29 1.46
N ARG A 239 13.79 63.91 0.31
CA ARG A 239 13.86 64.73 -0.92
C ARG A 239 13.22 66.11 -0.73
N ALA A 240 12.06 66.18 -0.08
CA ALA A 240 11.38 67.44 0.19
C ALA A 240 12.19 68.34 1.15
N GLN A 241 12.91 67.74 2.12
CA GLN A 241 13.82 68.47 3.00
C GLN A 241 15.03 69.01 2.23
N ASP A 242 15.65 68.20 1.37
CA ASP A 242 16.77 68.61 0.51
C ASP A 242 16.39 69.76 -0.43
N GLU A 243 15.20 69.71 -1.04
CA GLU A 243 14.69 70.78 -1.89
C GLU A 243 14.49 72.09 -1.12
N LYS A 244 13.95 72.03 0.12
CA LYS A 244 13.82 73.20 0.99
C LYS A 244 15.19 73.80 1.32
N VAL A 245 16.18 72.98 1.66
CA VAL A 245 17.56 73.45 1.93
C VAL A 245 18.16 74.12 0.69
N ARG A 246 18.00 73.51 -0.50
CA ARG A 246 18.46 74.10 -1.77
C ARG A 246 17.76 75.43 -2.07
N ALA A 247 16.46 75.55 -1.81
CA ALA A 247 15.72 76.80 -1.98
C ALA A 247 16.24 77.91 -1.05
N ILE A 248 16.43 77.61 0.24
CA ILE A 248 17.01 78.55 1.22
C ILE A 248 18.40 79.03 0.77
N ASN A 249 19.24 78.13 0.27
CA ASN A 249 20.58 78.50 -0.20
C ASN A 249 20.56 79.39 -1.45
N ARG A 250 19.58 79.21 -2.35
CA ARG A 250 19.36 80.10 -3.50
C ARG A 250 18.92 81.49 -3.06
N ASP A 251 17.96 81.58 -2.14
CA ASP A 251 17.40 82.86 -1.68
C ASP A 251 18.41 83.67 -0.86
N LYS A 252 19.32 83.00 -0.15
CA LYS A 252 20.41 83.65 0.60
C LYS A 252 21.60 84.08 -0.27
N GLY A 253 21.52 83.91 -1.60
CA GLY A 253 22.60 84.32 -2.51
C GLY A 253 23.91 83.56 -2.29
N VAL A 254 23.87 82.37 -1.67
CA VAL A 254 25.06 81.52 -1.46
C VAL A 254 25.37 80.81 -2.79
N GLY A 255 25.84 81.58 -3.77
CA GLY A 255 26.45 81.04 -4.96
C GLY A 255 27.75 80.36 -4.55
N PHE A 256 27.86 79.06 -4.81
CA PHE A 256 29.13 78.35 -4.71
C PHE A 256 30.03 78.93 -5.82
N THR A 257 30.85 79.93 -5.48
CA THR A 257 31.95 80.37 -6.33
C THR A 257 32.96 79.24 -6.34
N SER A 258 32.96 78.47 -7.43
CA SER A 258 34.03 77.52 -7.71
C SER A 258 35.36 78.29 -7.66
N PRO A 259 36.39 77.84 -6.91
CA PRO A 259 37.72 78.43 -7.02
C PRO A 259 38.29 78.03 -8.38
N GLY A 260 37.92 78.80 -9.41
CA GLY A 260 38.46 78.73 -10.75
C GLY A 260 39.93 79.12 -10.71
N GLY A 261 40.74 78.26 -11.32
CA GLY A 261 42.19 78.35 -11.28
C GLY A 261 42.79 79.58 -11.97
N ALA A 262 44.09 79.67 -11.74
CA ALA A 262 45.11 80.37 -12.51
C ALA A 262 45.08 81.91 -12.49
N ARG A 263 46.12 82.49 -11.87
CA ARG A 263 47.34 82.89 -12.58
C ARG A 263 48.56 82.61 -11.74
#